data_AF-M1AGE8-F1
#
_entry.id   AF-M1AGE8-F1
#
_cell.length_a   1.000
_cell.length_b   1.000
_cell.length_c   1.000
_cell.angle_alpha   90.00
_cell.angle_beta   90.00
_cell.angle_gamma   90.00
#
_symmetry.space_group_name_H-M   'P 1'
#
loop_
_entity.id
_entity.type
_entity.pdbx_description
1 polymer ?
#
loop_
_entity_poly.entity_id
_entity_poly.type
_entity_poly.pdbx_seq_one_letter_code
_entity_poly.pdbx_strand_id
1 'polypeptide(L)'
;MSSHHIFISVFNCDLKVEILCSGGLFPEGVEIAKIWLDKGVIVYICDSRGVRDIYDTDGSSVVAASEPLAVLVNKGTASASEILAGALKDNKRAQLFGEPTYGKGKIQSVFQLSDGSGVAVTVARYETPAHNDIDKVGVIPDHPLPASFPKDDESFCNCLQNPAAACHLDRVELFSKS
;
A
#
# COMPACT_ATOMS: atom_id res chain seq x y z
N MET A 1 -27.91 3.20 0.98
CA MET A 1 -26.63 3.87 0.71
C MET A 1 -25.54 2.86 1.01
N SER A 2 -24.99 2.23 -0.03
CA SER A 2 -24.06 1.10 0.11
C SER A 2 -22.70 1.63 0.58
N SER A 3 -22.28 1.19 1.77
CA SER A 3 -21.00 1.54 2.35
C SER A 3 -19.87 0.98 1.50
N HIS A 4 -19.27 1.84 0.69
CA HIS A 4 -18.02 1.54 0.00
C HIS A 4 -16.93 1.60 1.06
N HIS A 5 -16.72 0.50 1.77
CA HIS A 5 -15.57 0.30 2.64
C HIS A 5 -14.75 -0.83 2.04
N ILE A 6 -13.82 -0.46 1.17
CA ILE A 6 -12.64 -1.28 0.99
C ILE A 6 -11.47 -0.33 1.33
N PHE A 7 -10.24 -0.38 0.86
CA PHE A 7 -10.04 -0.11 -0.56
C PHE A 7 -8.76 -0.69 -1.10
N ILE A 8 -7.85 -1.19 -0.25
CA ILE A 8 -6.82 -2.12 -0.71
C ILE A 8 -7.40 -3.52 -0.70
N SER A 9 -7.78 -3.96 -1.90
CA SER A 9 -7.93 -5.36 -2.23
C SER A 9 -6.64 -5.81 -2.88
N VAL A 10 -5.95 -6.70 -2.20
CA VAL A 10 -4.82 -7.44 -2.72
C VAL A 10 -5.39 -8.71 -3.34
N PHE A 11 -5.26 -8.85 -4.65
CA PHE A 11 -5.76 -10.02 -5.35
C PHE A 11 -4.61 -10.90 -5.81
N ASN A 12 -4.68 -12.15 -5.39
CA ASN A 12 -4.09 -13.30 -6.04
C ASN A 12 -5.24 -14.18 -6.55
N CYS A 13 -5.00 -14.93 -7.64
CA CYS A 13 -6.02 -15.82 -8.21
C CYS A 13 -6.54 -16.88 -7.23
N ASP A 14 -5.79 -17.14 -6.15
CA ASP A 14 -6.15 -18.08 -5.08
C ASP A 14 -6.41 -17.40 -3.71
N LEU A 15 -6.15 -16.09 -3.58
CA LEU A 15 -6.26 -15.38 -2.29
C LEU A 15 -6.66 -13.91 -2.47
N LYS A 16 -7.76 -13.51 -1.84
CA LYS A 16 -8.17 -12.11 -1.70
C LYS A 16 -7.89 -11.62 -0.29
N VAL A 17 -7.04 -10.59 -0.14
CA VAL A 17 -6.77 -9.95 1.15
C VAL A 17 -7.28 -8.52 1.09
N GLU A 18 -8.31 -8.23 1.90
CA GLU A 18 -8.83 -6.87 2.09
C GLU A 18 -8.25 -6.27 3.37
N ILE A 19 -7.57 -5.13 3.24
CA ILE A 19 -6.87 -4.50 4.37
C ILE A 19 -7.66 -3.28 4.84
N LEU A 20 -8.23 -3.41 6.03
CA LEU A 20 -9.05 -2.39 6.69
C LEU A 20 -8.21 -1.68 7.75
N CYS A 21 -7.74 -0.46 7.47
CA CYS A 21 -6.99 0.34 8.45
C CYS A 21 -7.89 1.37 9.14
N SER A 22 -8.40 1.05 10.33
CA SER A 22 -9.05 2.01 11.23
C SER A 22 -8.01 2.82 12.03
N GLY A 23 -7.19 3.61 11.34
CA GLY A 23 -6.43 4.75 11.91
C GLY A 23 -5.40 4.52 13.03
N GLY A 24 -5.26 3.31 13.61
CA GLY A 24 -4.48 3.09 14.83
C GLY A 24 -3.23 2.20 14.74
N LEU A 25 -2.91 1.65 13.57
CA LEU A 25 -2.13 0.43 13.46
C LEU A 25 -1.09 0.54 12.31
N PHE A 26 -0.11 1.45 12.51
CA PHE A 26 1.05 1.62 11.62
C PHE A 26 1.85 0.31 11.42
N PRO A 27 2.15 -0.48 12.47
CA PRO A 27 2.92 -1.72 12.33
C PRO A 27 2.28 -2.74 11.38
N GLU A 28 0.96 -2.77 11.28
CA GLU A 28 0.22 -3.80 10.55
C GLU A 28 0.43 -3.70 9.04
N GLY A 29 0.52 -2.49 8.50
CA GLY A 29 0.87 -2.29 7.09
C GLY A 29 2.27 -2.82 6.77
N VAL A 30 3.20 -2.67 7.73
CA VAL A 30 4.56 -3.19 7.61
C VAL A 30 4.58 -4.71 7.68
N GLU A 31 3.89 -5.32 8.63
CA GLU A 31 3.85 -6.77 8.77
C GLU A 31 3.20 -7.44 7.56
N ILE A 32 2.15 -6.86 6.99
CA ILE A 32 1.55 -7.40 5.76
C ILE A 32 2.53 -7.27 4.58
N ALA A 33 3.28 -6.18 4.47
CA ALA A 33 4.28 -6.04 3.42
C ALA A 33 5.35 -7.15 3.47
N LYS A 34 5.75 -7.57 4.68
CA LYS A 34 6.72 -8.67 4.88
C LYS A 34 6.24 -10.03 4.36
N ILE A 35 4.93 -10.26 4.26
CA ILE A 35 4.36 -11.50 3.72
C ILE A 35 4.64 -11.63 2.21
N TRP A 36 4.71 -10.50 1.52
CA TRP A 36 4.78 -10.42 0.05
C TRP A 36 6.16 -10.08 -0.50
N LEU A 37 7.06 -9.52 0.32
CA LEU A 37 8.38 -9.04 -0.11
C LEU A 37 9.50 -9.97 0.38
N ASP A 38 10.33 -10.45 -0.56
CA ASP A 38 11.54 -11.23 -0.25
C ASP A 38 12.62 -10.38 0.40
N LYS A 39 12.80 -9.15 -0.07
CA LYS A 39 13.74 -8.21 0.51
C LYS A 39 13.40 -6.80 0.05
N GLY A 40 13.58 -5.82 0.92
CA GLY A 40 13.48 -4.42 0.53
C GLY A 40 13.00 -3.52 1.66
N VAL A 41 13.16 -2.22 1.45
CA VAL A 41 12.59 -1.22 2.36
C VAL A 41 11.09 -1.17 2.16
N ILE A 42 10.35 -1.08 3.25
CA ILE A 42 8.89 -0.96 3.27
C ILE A 42 8.50 0.52 3.41
N VAL A 43 9.10 1.22 4.38
CA VAL A 43 8.81 2.64 4.63
C VAL A 43 9.95 3.33 5.37
N TYR A 44 10.17 4.60 5.05
CA TYR A 44 11.01 5.50 5.83
C TYR A 44 10.16 6.40 6.72
N ILE A 45 10.61 6.63 7.96
CA ILE A 45 10.09 7.71 8.78
C ILE A 45 11.09 8.85 8.75
N CYS A 46 10.67 10.01 8.24
CA CYS A 46 11.52 11.18 8.06
C CYS A 46 11.08 12.32 8.99
N ASP A 47 12.02 12.93 9.70
CA ASP A 47 11.81 14.17 10.48
C ASP A 47 12.48 15.37 9.80
N SER A 48 12.65 16.48 10.51
CA SER A 48 13.31 17.69 9.99
C SER A 48 14.82 17.55 9.78
N ARG A 49 15.44 16.49 10.31
CA ARG A 49 16.88 16.18 10.22
C ARG A 49 17.19 15.10 9.19
N GLY A 50 16.18 14.47 8.60
CA GLY A 50 16.32 13.43 7.58
C GLY A 50 15.60 12.14 7.96
N VAL A 51 16.11 11.01 7.47
CA VAL A 51 15.59 9.67 7.81
C VAL A 51 15.87 9.38 9.27
N ARG A 52 14.81 9.16 10.05
CA ARG A 52 14.86 8.82 11.48
C ARG A 52 14.82 7.31 11.69
N ASP A 53 13.88 6.64 11.03
CA ASP A 53 13.67 5.19 11.13
C ASP A 53 13.51 4.58 9.73
N ILE A 54 13.94 3.33 9.58
CA ILE A 54 13.77 2.53 8.37
C ILE A 54 13.08 1.23 8.78
N TYR A 55 11.99 0.89 8.09
CA TYR A 55 11.33 -0.40 8.22
C TYR A 55 11.54 -1.16 6.92
N ASP A 56 12.11 -2.35 7.02
CA ASP A 56 12.45 -3.21 5.90
C ASP A 56 12.14 -4.69 6.20
N THR A 57 12.41 -5.54 5.22
CA THR A 57 12.35 -6.99 5.34
C THR A 57 13.55 -7.64 4.68
N ASP A 58 13.98 -8.75 5.26
CA ASP A 58 15.02 -9.65 4.74
C ASP A 58 14.43 -10.97 4.21
N GLY A 59 13.10 -11.08 4.16
CA GLY A 59 12.38 -12.24 3.63
C GLY A 59 12.08 -13.32 4.66
N SER A 60 12.46 -13.13 5.94
CA SER A 60 12.23 -14.16 6.98
C SER A 60 10.76 -14.53 7.18
N SER A 61 9.85 -13.63 6.85
CA SER A 61 8.41 -13.76 7.04
C SER A 61 7.65 -13.93 5.72
N VAL A 62 8.36 -14.15 4.61
CA VAL A 62 7.75 -14.23 3.30
C VAL A 62 6.96 -15.53 3.16
N VAL A 63 5.73 -15.41 2.66
CA VAL A 63 4.84 -16.56 2.44
C VAL A 63 4.38 -16.63 0.99
N ALA A 64 4.28 -15.50 0.31
CA ALA A 64 3.65 -15.40 -1.00
C ALA A 64 4.44 -14.55 -2.00
N ALA A 65 5.79 -14.57 -1.96
CA ALA A 65 6.62 -13.75 -2.86
C ALA A 65 6.40 -14.03 -4.36
N SER A 66 6.20 -15.30 -4.73
CA SER A 66 6.02 -15.71 -6.13
C SER A 66 4.58 -15.61 -6.65
N GLU A 67 3.65 -15.19 -5.80
CA GLU A 67 2.23 -15.19 -6.11
C GLU A 67 1.82 -13.98 -6.98
N PRO A 68 0.90 -14.16 -7.96
CA PRO A 68 0.28 -13.03 -8.66
C PRO A 68 -0.31 -12.01 -7.70
N LEU A 69 0.04 -10.74 -7.93
CA LEU A 69 -0.36 -9.66 -7.05
C LEU A 69 -0.75 -8.40 -7.81
N ALA A 70 -2.02 -8.05 -7.68
CA ALA A 70 -2.54 -6.74 -8.07
C ALA A 70 -3.10 -6.03 -6.83
N VAL A 71 -2.87 -4.73 -6.73
CA VAL A 71 -3.36 -3.92 -5.61
C VAL A 71 -4.34 -2.88 -6.14
N LEU A 72 -5.58 -2.92 -5.66
CA LEU A 72 -6.52 -1.84 -5.91
C LEU A 72 -6.33 -0.72 -4.91
N VAL A 73 -6.43 0.52 -5.34
CA VAL A 73 -6.37 1.69 -4.47
C VAL A 73 -7.38 2.74 -4.91
N ASN A 74 -7.80 3.59 -3.97
CA ASN A 74 -8.59 4.77 -4.28
C ASN A 74 -8.43 5.86 -3.21
N LYS A 75 -9.20 6.96 -3.34
CA LYS A 75 -9.19 8.10 -2.42
C LYS A 75 -9.50 7.78 -0.95
N GLY A 76 -10.09 6.64 -0.64
CA GLY A 76 -10.33 6.19 0.74
C GLY A 76 -9.19 5.34 1.32
N THR A 77 -8.21 4.96 0.50
CA THR A 77 -6.99 4.28 0.95
C THR A 77 -6.12 5.27 1.72
N ALA A 78 -5.83 4.99 2.99
CA ALA A 78 -5.14 5.94 3.87
C ALA A 78 -4.20 5.25 4.87
N SER A 79 -3.18 5.97 5.35
CA SER A 79 -2.31 5.55 6.47
C SER A 79 -1.53 4.25 6.16
N ALA A 80 -1.61 3.22 7.01
CA ALA A 80 -0.91 1.94 6.83
C ALA A 80 -1.21 1.26 5.48
N SER A 81 -2.40 1.46 4.90
CA SER A 81 -2.71 0.99 3.54
C SER A 81 -1.85 1.70 2.48
N GLU A 82 -1.58 2.99 2.64
CA GLU A 82 -0.70 3.74 1.72
C GLU A 82 0.75 3.31 1.83
N ILE A 83 1.20 2.98 3.06
CA ILE A 83 2.52 2.40 3.30
C ILE A 83 2.66 1.08 2.55
N LEU A 84 1.70 0.17 2.71
CA LEU A 84 1.72 -1.11 2.00
C LEU A 84 1.70 -0.93 0.48
N ALA A 85 0.81 -0.07 -0.03
CA ALA A 85 0.71 0.23 -1.45
C ALA A 85 2.05 0.75 -2.00
N GLY A 86 2.66 1.73 -1.32
CA GLY A 86 3.97 2.28 -1.69
C GLY A 86 5.09 1.23 -1.62
N ALA A 87 5.09 0.40 -0.58
CA ALA A 87 6.07 -0.67 -0.43
C ALA A 87 6.00 -1.69 -1.57
N LEU A 88 4.79 -2.20 -1.88
CA LEU A 88 4.61 -3.18 -2.95
C LEU A 88 4.92 -2.59 -4.33
N LYS A 89 4.53 -1.33 -4.56
CA LYS A 89 4.79 -0.61 -5.81
C LYS A 89 6.28 -0.40 -6.03
N ASP A 90 6.96 0.24 -5.08
CA ASP A 90 8.33 0.71 -5.27
C ASP A 90 9.35 -0.44 -5.28
N ASN A 91 9.04 -1.53 -4.58
CA ASN A 91 9.81 -2.79 -4.68
C ASN A 91 9.44 -3.62 -5.93
N LYS A 92 8.57 -3.11 -6.81
CA LYS A 92 8.12 -3.77 -8.05
C LYS A 92 7.45 -5.12 -7.81
N ARG A 93 6.86 -5.30 -6.63
CA ARG A 93 6.19 -6.53 -6.24
C ARG A 93 4.76 -6.61 -6.76
N ALA A 94 4.09 -5.47 -6.89
CA ALA A 94 2.75 -5.39 -7.46
C ALA A 94 2.57 -4.13 -8.30
N GLN A 95 1.64 -4.20 -9.24
CA GLN A 95 1.09 -3.02 -9.91
C GLN A 95 -0.16 -2.54 -9.18
N LEU A 96 -0.29 -1.22 -9.08
CA LEU A 96 -1.43 -0.56 -8.43
C LEU A 96 -2.43 -0.07 -9.48
N PHE A 97 -3.71 -0.35 -9.23
CA PHE A 97 -4.82 0.07 -10.08
C PHE A 97 -5.81 0.94 -9.30
N GLY A 98 -6.27 2.04 -9.91
CA GLY A 98 -7.38 2.83 -9.39
C GLY A 98 -7.14 4.32 -9.38
N GLU A 99 -7.36 4.95 -8.23
CA GLU A 99 -7.23 6.40 -8.07
C GLU A 99 -6.14 6.74 -7.05
N PRO A 100 -5.54 7.94 -7.11
CA PRO A 100 -4.64 8.43 -6.06
C PRO A 100 -5.24 8.24 -4.66
N THR A 101 -4.41 7.78 -3.73
CA THR A 101 -4.82 7.55 -2.33
C THR A 101 -5.02 8.86 -1.57
N TYR A 102 -5.45 8.76 -0.31
CA TYR A 102 -5.86 9.92 0.49
C TYR A 102 -4.73 10.92 0.78
N GLY A 103 -3.51 10.44 1.04
CA GLY A 103 -2.35 11.23 1.42
C GLY A 103 -2.21 11.44 2.93
N LYS A 104 -2.50 10.44 3.76
CA LYS A 104 -2.36 10.53 5.22
C LYS A 104 -0.96 10.07 5.65
N GLY A 105 0.05 10.88 5.33
CA GLY A 105 1.47 10.56 5.53
C GLY A 105 2.10 11.08 6.83
N LYS A 106 1.34 11.65 7.78
CA LYS A 106 1.91 12.32 8.96
C LYS A 106 1.88 11.47 10.23
N ILE A 107 2.95 11.61 11.02
CA ILE A 107 3.01 11.15 12.40
C ILE A 107 2.82 12.36 13.33
N GLN A 108 1.79 12.31 14.15
CA GLN A 108 1.50 13.34 15.15
C GLN A 108 1.72 12.79 16.55
N SER A 109 2.30 13.61 17.42
CA SER A 109 2.41 13.34 18.85
C SER A 109 1.60 14.37 19.63
N VAL A 110 0.92 13.93 20.70
CA VAL A 110 0.11 14.79 21.56
C VAL A 110 0.92 15.16 22.80
N PHE A 111 1.14 16.46 22.99
CA PHE A 111 1.82 17.01 24.15
C PHE A 111 0.79 17.65 25.07
N GLN A 112 0.80 17.27 26.35
CA GLN A 112 -0.06 17.89 27.37
C GLN A 112 0.54 19.22 27.84
N LEU A 113 -0.31 20.22 28.01
CA LEU A 113 0.04 21.54 28.53
C LEU A 113 -0.30 21.64 30.02
N SER A 114 0.31 22.62 30.70
CA SER A 114 0.18 22.80 32.15
C SER A 114 -1.24 23.15 32.63
N ASP A 115 -2.11 23.60 31.73
CA ASP A 115 -3.52 23.92 32.00
C ASP A 115 -4.47 22.72 31.78
N GLY A 116 -3.92 21.54 31.46
CA GLY A 116 -4.69 20.32 31.19
C GLY A 116 -5.17 20.18 29.74
N SER A 117 -4.87 21.16 28.87
CA SER A 117 -5.12 21.03 27.42
C SER A 117 -4.02 20.19 26.72
N GLY A 118 -4.21 19.90 25.43
CA GLY A 118 -3.24 19.13 24.64
C GLY A 118 -3.05 19.72 23.24
N VAL A 119 -1.82 19.64 22.73
CA VAL A 119 -1.46 20.06 21.38
C VAL A 119 -0.96 18.86 20.57
N ALA A 120 -1.53 18.65 19.38
CA ALA A 120 -1.06 17.66 18.43
C ALA A 120 -0.03 18.30 17.50
N VAL A 121 1.22 17.87 17.57
CA VAL A 121 2.31 18.37 16.74
C VAL A 121 2.72 17.28 15.75
N THR A 122 2.87 17.65 14.47
CA THR A 122 3.45 16.74 13.47
C THR A 122 4.95 16.64 13.74
N VAL A 123 5.42 15.43 14.03
CA VAL A 123 6.82 15.17 14.41
C VAL A 123 7.60 14.46 13.31
N ALA A 124 6.92 13.79 12.38
CA ALA A 124 7.54 13.09 11.26
C ALA A 124 6.52 12.84 10.13
N ARG A 125 7.04 12.37 9.00
CA ARG A 125 6.27 11.93 7.82
C ARG A 125 6.72 10.56 7.35
N TYR A 126 5.86 9.86 6.62
CA TYR A 126 6.20 8.63 5.90
C TYR A 126 6.65 8.93 4.49
N GLU A 127 7.77 8.31 4.09
CA GLU A 127 8.22 8.29 2.70
C GLU A 127 8.25 6.84 2.19
N THR A 128 7.84 6.65 0.94
CA THR A 128 7.89 5.33 0.27
C THR A 128 9.34 4.92 -0.01
N PRO A 129 9.62 3.66 -0.40
CA PRO A 129 10.98 3.21 -0.71
C PRO A 129 11.67 4.03 -1.82
N ALA A 130 10.91 4.61 -2.74
CA ALA A 130 11.40 5.54 -3.76
C ALA A 130 11.51 7.01 -3.29
N HIS A 131 11.43 7.27 -1.97
CA HIS A 131 11.47 8.59 -1.33
C HIS A 131 10.33 9.55 -1.74
N ASN A 132 9.16 9.01 -2.05
CA ASN A 132 7.97 9.84 -2.26
C ASN A 132 7.31 10.17 -0.92
N ASP A 133 7.07 11.45 -0.64
CA ASP A 133 6.27 11.88 0.51
C ASP A 133 4.80 11.50 0.30
N ILE A 134 4.25 10.74 1.25
CA ILE A 134 2.84 10.32 1.20
C ILE A 134 1.91 11.48 1.59
N ASP A 135 2.36 12.45 2.40
CA ASP A 135 1.47 13.50 2.91
C ASP A 135 0.87 14.37 1.80
N LYS A 136 -0.46 14.49 1.79
CA LYS A 136 -1.29 15.27 0.84
C LYS A 136 -1.20 14.86 -0.64
N VAL A 137 -0.25 14.02 -1.01
CA VAL A 137 -0.09 13.49 -2.37
C VAL A 137 -0.72 12.11 -2.47
N GLY A 138 -0.48 11.27 -1.46
CA GLY A 138 -0.81 9.84 -1.50
C GLY A 138 0.12 9.05 -2.42
N VAL A 139 -0.21 7.77 -2.60
CA VAL A 139 0.42 6.87 -3.57
C VAL A 139 -0.38 6.96 -4.87
N ILE A 140 0.34 7.25 -5.95
CA ILE A 140 -0.25 7.29 -7.30
C ILE A 140 -0.27 5.87 -7.87
N PRO A 141 -1.41 5.35 -8.33
CA PRO A 141 -1.47 4.04 -8.98
C PRO A 141 -0.71 4.04 -10.31
N ASP A 142 -0.28 2.86 -10.76
CA ASP A 142 0.37 2.68 -12.06
C ASP A 142 -0.64 2.81 -13.20
N HIS A 143 -1.87 2.34 -12.96
CA HIS A 143 -2.95 2.34 -13.94
C HIS A 143 -4.25 2.86 -13.33
N PRO A 144 -5.07 3.62 -14.07
CA PRO A 144 -6.44 3.86 -13.65
C PRO A 144 -7.23 2.55 -13.60
N LEU A 145 -8.29 2.50 -12.78
CA LEU A 145 -9.26 1.41 -12.87
C LEU A 145 -9.95 1.45 -14.25
N PRO A 146 -9.91 0.36 -15.05
CA PRO A 146 -10.58 0.34 -16.34
C PRO A 146 -12.10 0.38 -16.17
N ALA A 147 -12.80 0.88 -17.18
CA ALA A 147 -14.25 1.10 -17.16
C ALA A 147 -15.06 -0.18 -16.86
N SER A 148 -14.55 -1.33 -17.28
CA SER A 148 -15.05 -2.65 -16.89
C SER A 148 -14.00 -3.31 -16.00
N PHE A 149 -14.16 -3.17 -14.69
CA PHE A 149 -13.35 -3.89 -13.73
C PHE A 149 -14.17 -4.99 -13.06
N PRO A 150 -13.71 -6.24 -13.08
CA PRO A 150 -14.36 -7.33 -12.38
C PRO A 150 -14.52 -7.04 -10.89
N LYS A 151 -15.70 -7.31 -10.34
CA LYS A 151 -16.00 -7.11 -8.91
C LYS A 151 -16.04 -8.43 -8.13
N ASP A 152 -16.27 -9.53 -8.84
CA ASP A 152 -16.15 -10.89 -8.36
C ASP A 152 -14.76 -11.46 -8.67
N ASP A 153 -14.34 -12.40 -7.85
CA ASP A 153 -12.98 -12.91 -7.84
C ASP A 153 -12.67 -13.72 -9.11
N GLU A 154 -13.63 -14.49 -9.62
CA GLU A 154 -13.45 -15.32 -10.83
C GLU A 154 -13.27 -14.48 -12.09
N SER A 155 -14.10 -13.46 -12.29
CA SER A 155 -13.97 -12.53 -13.42
C SER A 155 -12.68 -11.71 -13.31
N PHE A 156 -12.22 -11.43 -12.09
CA PHE A 156 -10.97 -10.73 -11.83
C PHE A 156 -9.76 -11.56 -12.28
N CYS A 157 -9.68 -12.82 -11.85
CA CYS A 157 -8.62 -13.75 -12.25
C CYS A 157 -8.57 -13.92 -13.77
N ASN A 158 -9.73 -14.05 -14.41
CA ASN A 158 -9.83 -14.14 -15.86
C ASN A 158 -9.31 -12.87 -16.56
N CYS A 159 -9.60 -11.69 -16.01
CA CYS A 159 -9.11 -10.44 -16.56
C CYS A 159 -7.59 -10.28 -16.38
N LEU A 160 -7.02 -10.70 -15.24
CA LEU A 160 -5.57 -10.70 -15.04
C LEU A 160 -4.85 -11.63 -16.02
N GLN A 161 -5.41 -12.81 -16.29
CA GLN A 161 -4.78 -13.83 -17.12
C GLN A 161 -4.98 -13.63 -18.63
N ASN A 162 -5.96 -12.82 -19.03
CA ASN A 162 -6.31 -12.62 -20.44
C ASN A 162 -5.44 -11.54 -21.10
N PRO A 163 -4.57 -11.87 -22.08
CA PRO A 163 -3.67 -10.90 -22.74
C PRO A 163 -4.38 -9.77 -23.49
N ALA A 164 -5.66 -9.96 -23.83
CA ALA A 164 -6.48 -8.96 -24.50
C ALA A 164 -7.25 -8.04 -23.53
N ALA A 165 -7.19 -8.31 -22.22
CA ALA A 165 -7.91 -7.53 -21.22
C ALA A 165 -7.13 -6.29 -20.79
N ALA A 166 -7.86 -5.21 -20.51
CA ALA A 166 -7.27 -3.95 -20.03
C ALA A 166 -6.63 -4.06 -18.64
N CYS A 167 -6.93 -5.12 -17.87
CA CYS A 167 -6.32 -5.40 -16.58
C CYS A 167 -5.32 -6.58 -16.64
N HIS A 168 -4.89 -6.98 -17.83
CA HIS A 168 -3.91 -8.04 -17.98
C HIS A 168 -2.63 -7.71 -17.21
N LEU A 169 -2.17 -8.67 -16.42
CA LEU A 169 -0.87 -8.63 -15.79
C LEU A 169 0.02 -9.68 -16.45
N ASP A 170 1.02 -9.22 -17.20
CA ASP A 170 2.02 -10.14 -17.74
C ASP A 170 2.82 -10.71 -16.57
N ARG A 171 2.55 -12.00 -16.27
CA ARG A 171 3.24 -12.75 -15.22
C ARG A 171 4.75 -12.73 -15.47
N VAL A 172 5.21 -12.74 -16.72
CA VAL A 172 6.64 -12.76 -17.03
C VAL A 172 7.30 -11.42 -16.65
N GLU A 173 6.65 -10.28 -16.89
CA GLU A 173 7.22 -8.98 -16.55
C GLU A 173 7.26 -8.71 -15.03
N LEU A 174 6.23 -9.13 -14.29
CA LEU A 174 6.15 -8.97 -12.84
C LEU A 174 7.10 -9.89 -12.05
N PHE A 175 7.41 -11.08 -12.58
CA PHE A 175 8.24 -12.08 -11.88
C PHE A 175 9.68 -12.18 -12.41
N SER A 176 10.07 -11.43 -13.45
CA SER A 176 11.41 -11.55 -14.07
C SER A 176 12.56 -10.89 -13.29
N LYS A 177 12.30 -10.26 -12.15
CA LYS A 177 13.37 -9.67 -11.32
C LYS A 177 13.40 -10.33 -9.94
N SER A 178 13.98 -11.53 -9.93
CA SER A 178 14.64 -12.13 -8.76
C SER A 178 16.09 -11.67 -8.68
#